data_AF-A0A497MIG5-F1
#
_entry.id   AF-A0A497MIG5-F1
#
_cell.length_a   1.000
_cell.length_b   1.000
_cell.length_c   1.000
_cell.angle_alpha   90.00
_cell.angle_beta   90.00
_cell.angle_gamma   90.00
#
_symmetry.space_group_name_H-M   'P 1'
#
loop_
_entity.id
_entity.type
_entity.pdbx_description
1 polymer ?
#
loop_
_entity_poly.entity_id
_entity_poly.type
_entity_poly.pdbx_seq_one_letter_code
_entity_poly.pdbx_strand_id
1 'polypeptide(L)' 'MRVLVISDIHANTPALEAVLKDAGEYDMIIHAGDIVDYNPY' A
#
# COMPACT_ATOMS: atom_id res chain seq x y z
N MET A 1 -12.04 8.57 12.35
CA MET A 1 -11.91 7.35 11.54
C MET A 1 -11.42 7.72 10.16
N ARG A 2 -10.13 7.51 9.90
CA ARG A 2 -9.44 7.78 8.63
C ARG A 2 -8.98 6.44 8.05
N VAL A 3 -9.41 6.15 6.82
CA VAL A 3 -9.09 4.90 6.12
C VAL A 3 -8.12 5.20 4.99
N LEU A 4 -7.00 4.49 4.96
CA LEU A 4 -6.04 4.51 3.84
C LEU A 4 -6.47 3.46 2.81
N VAL A 5 -6.77 3.88 1.59
CA VAL A 5 -7.11 2.97 0.49
C VAL A 5 -5.93 2.89 -0.48
N ILE A 6 -5.44 1.69 -0.74
CA ILE A 6 -4.30 1.41 -1.63
C ILE A 6 -4.64 0.26 -2.60
N SER A 7 -3.90 0.17 -3.70
CA SER A 7 -4.09 -0.84 -4.75
C SER A 7 -2.80 -1.01 -5.55
N ASP A 8 -2.70 -2.08 -6.34
CA ASP A 8 -1.69 -2.26 -7.39
C ASP A 8 -0.25 -2.13 -6.89
N ILE A 9 0.01 -2.75 -5.73
CA ILE A 9 1.36 -2.76 -5.15
C ILE A 9 2.30 -3.57 -6.02
N HIS A 10 1.83 -4.67 -6.62
CA HIS A 10 2.59 -5.50 -7.54
C HIS A 10 3.99 -5.81 -7.02
N ALA A 11 4.08 -6.34 -5.79
CA ALA A 11 5.35 -6.67 -5.14
C ALA A 11 6.34 -5.48 -5.02
N ASN A 12 5.89 -4.23 -5.11
CA ASN A 12 6.76 -3.05 -5.01
C ASN A 12 6.87 -2.57 -3.55
N THR A 13 7.59 -3.34 -2.74
CA THR A 13 7.81 -3.04 -1.32
C THR A 13 8.37 -1.63 -1.07
N PRO A 14 9.38 -1.14 -1.83
CA PRO A 14 9.88 0.23 -1.64
C PRO A 14 8.81 1.31 -1.85
N ALA A 15 7.92 1.15 -2.84
CA ALA A 15 6.82 2.10 -3.07
C ALA A 15 5.77 2.02 -1.94
N LEU A 16 5.43 0.82 -1.49
CA LEU A 16 4.51 0.62 -0.38
C LEU A 16 5.02 1.30 0.89
N GLU A 17 6.29 1.11 1.26
CA GLU A 17 6.92 1.76 2.41
C GLU A 17 6.86 3.29 2.32
N ALA A 18 7.11 3.85 1.13
CA ALA A 18 7.04 5.29 0.90
C ALA A 18 5.62 5.83 1.11
N VAL A 19 4.60 5.14 0.59
CA VAL A 19 3.19 5.51 0.74
C VAL A 19 2.74 5.41 2.20
N LEU A 20 3.08 4.34 2.90
CA LEU A 20 2.72 4.17 4.31
C LEU A 20 3.33 5.26 5.19
N LYS A 21 4.56 5.70 4.89
CA LYS A 21 5.21 6.80 5.59
C LYS A 21 4.56 8.15 5.31
N ASP A 22 4.18 8.43 4.06
CA ASP A 22 3.54 9.68 3.66
C ASP A 22 2.08 9.78 4.17
N ALA A 23 1.39 8.66 4.28
CA ALA A 23 0.00 8.61 4.72
C ALA A 23 -0.22 9.16 6.14
N GLY A 24 0.79 9.13 7.03
CA GLY A 24 0.66 9.55 8.42
C GLY A 24 -0.30 8.64 9.22
N GLU A 25 -1.05 9.19 10.16
CA GLU A 25 -1.94 8.39 11.03
C GLU A 25 -3.26 8.00 10.33
N TYR A 26 -3.56 6.71 10.30
CA TYR A 26 -4.83 6.15 9.82
C TYR A 26 -5.29 5.03 10.77
N ASP A 27 -6.61 4.83 10.83
CA ASP A 27 -7.23 3.83 11.72
C ASP A 27 -7.35 2.45 11.04
N MET A 28 -7.36 2.42 9.70
CA MET A 28 -7.57 1.20 8.91
C MET A 28 -6.95 1.34 7.51
N ILE A 29 -6.52 0.21 6.94
CA ILE A 29 -6.15 0.09 5.52
C ILE A 29 -7.16 -0.78 4.79
N ILE A 30 -7.56 -0.38 3.59
CA ILE A 30 -8.27 -1.23 2.62
C ILE A 30 -7.40 -1.36 1.37
N HIS A 31 -7.21 -2.60 0.93
CA HIS A 31 -6.44 -2.91 -0.27
C HIS A 31 -7.37 -3.40 -1.40
N ALA A 32 -7.28 -2.80 -2.59
CA ALA A 32 -8.23 -3.06 -3.68
C ALA A 32 -7.81 -4.17 -4.67
N GLY A 33 -6.59 -4.72 -4.56
CA GLY A 33 -6.15 -5.86 -5.38
C GLY A 33 -4.74 -5.67 -5.91
N ASP A 34 -4.21 -6.69 -6.59
CA ASP A 34 -2.89 -6.64 -7.23
C ASP A 34 -1.74 -6.39 -6.25
N ILE A 35 -1.71 -7.23 -5.20
CA ILE A 35 -0.66 -7.20 -4.16
C ILE A 35 0.69 -7.66 -4.71
N VAL A 36 0.68 -8.68 -5.57
CA VAL A 36 1.87 -9.39 -6.08
C VAL A 36 1.94 -9.30 -7.62
N ASP A 37 2.91 -10.03 -8.19
CA ASP A 37 3.25 -10.05 -9.62
C ASP A 37 4.05 -8.80 -10.07
N TYR A 38 4.81 -8.91 -11.16
CA TYR A 38 5.76 -7.93 -11.72
C TYR A 38 7.07 -7.60 -10.97
N ASN A 39 7.04 -7.15 -9.71
CA ASN A 39 8.27 -6.77 -8.99
C ASN A 39 8.87 -7.94 -8.18
N PRO A 40 10.16 -7.86 -7.76
CA PRO A 40 10.89 -9.03 -7.25
C PRO A 40 10.72 -9.31 -5.75
N TYR A 41 9.81 -8.62 -5.04
CA TYR A 41 9.67 -8.73 -3.58
C TYR A 41 8.48 -9.59 -3.14
#